data_AF-A0A9D1HVW3-F1
#
_entry.id   AF-A0A9D1HVW3-F1
#
_cell.length_a   1.000
_cell.length_b   1.000
_cell.length_c   1.000
_cell.angle_alpha   90.00
_cell.angle_beta   90.00
_cell.angle_gamma   90.00
#
_symmetry.space_group_name_H-M   'P 1'
#
loop_
_entity.id
_entity.type
_entity.pdbx_description
1 polymer ?
#
loop_
_entity_poly.entity_id
_entity_poly.type
_entity_poly.pdbx_seq_one_letter_code
_entity_poly.pdbx_strand_id
1 'polypeptide(L)'
;MRNVIFGTGKFASEVAKKLESYNINIDAFVNNKTNLPTDVYNNKPVINIDNLDFTNSDFNIIVAKKPMFMGSAIEYLKNKNFRNAFLIKEEIFFNNIRDIEDLKNYLLPVDFSDKAILNYLETNIVDNCNLNCKGCAHFSNICKPYFVTPEDLAKDLYIISNYFHLLCFRLLGGEPLIHPKLDEIVKVARAMLPKTELVLVTNGVLIPKINQEMIDSLRDSNVIISISLYKPTEKLLPKILERLNKENIKYFINDDYFKKPEVITQFHTRLSTEKNNEGAQVSQNCGGRFCRFLRNGKISKCYYPLLIDNLNDLFNTYFIISDDDFIVLSEITNGWEAIEQLNNSIPFCDYCRSKEQNFEWERANKDVAKLDDYVLKLKKK
;
A
#
# COMPACT_ATOMS: atom_id res chain seq x y z
N MET A 1 -4.87 29.16 13.27
CA MET A 1 -4.39 27.81 13.60
C MET A 1 -3.01 27.64 13.01
N ARG A 2 -2.08 27.10 13.78
CA ARG A 2 -0.71 26.75 13.38
C ARG A 2 -0.73 25.43 12.61
N ASN A 3 0.07 25.29 11.56
CA ASN A 3 0.11 24.04 10.79
C ASN A 3 1.31 23.21 11.24
N VAL A 4 1.07 21.96 11.62
CA VAL A 4 2.14 21.03 12.01
C VAL A 4 2.07 19.78 11.15
N ILE A 5 3.23 19.25 10.77
CA ILE A 5 3.30 18.03 9.96
C ILE A 5 3.63 16.83 10.85
N PHE A 6 2.75 15.83 10.88
CA PHE A 6 3.04 14.54 11.50
C PHE A 6 3.86 13.68 10.54
N GLY A 7 5.16 13.63 10.77
CA GLY A 7 6.14 12.88 10.00
C GLY A 7 7.47 13.61 9.92
N THR A 8 8.58 12.89 9.87
CA THR A 8 9.92 13.49 9.87
C THR A 8 10.83 12.91 8.78
N GLY A 9 10.26 12.14 7.84
CA GLY A 9 11.00 11.55 6.72
C GLY A 9 10.98 12.44 5.48
N LYS A 10 11.66 12.00 4.42
CA LYS A 10 11.74 12.72 3.13
C LYS A 10 10.37 13.09 2.55
N PHE A 11 9.38 12.23 2.70
CA PHE A 11 8.00 12.52 2.27
C PHE A 11 7.45 13.77 2.99
N ALA A 12 7.63 13.85 4.31
CA ALA A 12 7.13 14.97 5.11
C ALA A 12 7.83 16.29 4.74
N SER A 13 9.14 16.28 4.50
CA SER A 13 9.88 17.47 4.06
C SER A 13 9.45 17.95 2.68
N GLU A 14 9.19 17.04 1.73
CA GLU A 14 8.70 17.41 0.40
C GLU A 14 7.25 17.91 0.43
N VAL A 15 6.40 17.36 1.29
CA VAL A 15 5.07 17.94 1.56
C VAL A 15 5.19 19.35 2.12
N ALA A 16 6.06 19.58 3.11
CA ALA A 16 6.27 20.90 3.70
C ALA A 16 6.70 21.92 2.63
N LYS A 17 7.70 21.57 1.82
CA LYS A 17 8.18 22.38 0.70
C LYS A 17 7.07 22.71 -0.29
N LYS A 18 6.24 21.71 -0.64
CA LYS A 18 5.09 21.92 -1.53
C LYS A 18 4.09 22.88 -0.89
N LEU A 19 3.66 22.67 0.35
CA LEU A 19 2.69 23.52 1.04
C LEU A 19 3.19 24.97 1.19
N GLU A 20 4.46 25.17 1.56
CA GLU A 20 5.04 26.52 1.69
C GLU A 20 5.14 27.27 0.36
N SER A 21 5.34 26.55 -0.75
CA SER A 21 5.29 27.16 -2.10
C SER A 21 3.91 27.75 -2.47
N TYR A 22 2.86 27.39 -1.71
CA TYR A 22 1.51 27.94 -1.81
C TYR A 22 1.13 28.81 -0.60
N ASN A 23 2.12 29.37 0.10
CA ASN A 23 1.95 30.25 1.26
C ASN A 23 1.26 29.61 2.47
N ILE A 24 1.29 28.28 2.58
CA ILE A 24 0.86 27.58 3.80
C ILE A 24 2.07 27.38 4.68
N ASN A 25 2.21 28.25 5.68
CA ASN A 25 3.31 28.18 6.63
C ASN A 25 3.24 26.90 7.48
N ILE A 26 4.36 26.20 7.58
CA ILE A 26 4.51 25.03 8.48
C ILE A 26 5.31 25.47 9.71
N ASP A 27 4.71 25.36 10.89
CA ASP A 27 5.29 25.84 12.14
C ASP A 27 6.27 24.83 12.75
N ALA A 28 5.96 23.53 12.65
CA ALA A 28 6.77 22.46 13.22
C ALA A 28 6.51 21.11 12.54
N PHE A 29 7.43 20.18 12.75
CA PHE A 29 7.21 18.75 12.54
C PHE A 29 6.93 18.07 13.87
N VAL A 30 6.05 17.06 13.85
CA VAL A 30 5.71 16.28 15.04
C VAL A 30 5.94 14.80 14.80
N ASN A 31 6.34 14.11 15.85
CA ASN A 31 6.52 12.65 15.87
C ASN A 31 6.18 12.11 17.26
N ASN A 32 5.90 10.81 17.36
CA ASN A 32 5.60 10.13 18.61
C ASN A 32 6.77 9.27 19.12
N LYS A 33 8.00 9.56 18.64
CA LYS A 33 9.22 8.87 19.03
C LYS A 33 10.00 9.68 20.07
N THR A 34 10.71 8.99 20.94
CA THR A 34 11.60 9.60 21.95
C THR A 34 12.82 10.28 21.31
N ASN A 35 13.45 9.61 20.34
CA ASN A 35 14.58 10.17 19.59
C ASN A 35 14.07 10.95 18.38
N LEU A 36 14.10 12.28 18.48
CA LEU A 36 13.67 13.18 17.43
C LEU A 36 14.87 13.60 16.55
N PRO A 37 14.71 13.62 15.22
CA PRO A 37 15.73 14.22 14.35
C PRO A 37 15.84 15.72 14.61
N THR A 38 17.04 16.27 14.50
CA THR A 38 17.32 17.69 14.74
C THR A 38 17.21 18.55 13.49
N ASP A 39 17.27 17.93 12.30
CA ASP A 39 17.16 18.63 11.01
C ASP A 39 16.24 17.82 10.07
N VAL A 40 15.06 18.37 9.79
CA VAL A 40 14.06 17.76 8.91
C VAL A 40 13.85 18.62 7.68
N TYR A 41 13.58 19.90 7.89
CA TYR A 41 13.37 20.86 6.81
C TYR A 41 13.49 22.30 7.35
N ASN A 42 14.34 23.12 6.70
CA ASN A 42 14.52 24.55 6.99
C ASN A 42 14.71 24.90 8.49
N ASN A 43 15.44 24.06 9.25
CA ASN A 43 15.66 24.23 10.70
C ASN A 43 14.37 24.36 11.54
N LYS A 44 13.22 23.90 11.02
CA LYS A 44 11.95 23.94 11.76
C LYS A 44 12.02 22.99 12.97
N PRO A 45 11.40 23.36 14.10
CA PRO A 45 11.43 22.53 15.29
C PRO A 45 10.76 21.18 15.04
N VAL A 46 11.33 20.14 15.65
CA VAL A 46 10.74 18.80 15.71
C VAL A 46 10.29 18.57 17.14
N ILE A 47 9.00 18.35 17.33
CA ILE A 47 8.36 18.30 18.64
C ILE A 47 7.84 16.88 18.85
N ASN A 48 8.03 16.34 20.06
CA ASN A 48 7.30 15.14 20.44
C ASN A 48 5.83 15.54 20.60
N ILE A 49 4.93 14.92 19.85
CA ILE A 49 3.50 15.25 19.86
C ILE A 49 2.87 15.11 21.26
N ASP A 50 3.44 14.28 22.13
CA ASP A 50 3.02 14.16 23.54
C ASP A 50 3.26 15.43 24.37
N ASN A 51 4.12 16.34 23.90
CA ASN A 51 4.41 17.63 24.53
C ASN A 51 3.51 18.77 24.04
N LEU A 52 2.62 18.51 23.08
CA LEU A 52 1.62 19.49 22.65
C LEU A 52 0.44 19.45 23.62
N ASP A 53 -0.03 20.62 24.06
CA ASP A 53 -1.21 20.71 24.94
C ASP A 53 -2.45 20.20 24.20
N PHE A 54 -3.03 19.11 24.72
CA PHE A 54 -4.08 18.30 24.11
C PHE A 54 -5.44 19.01 24.04
N THR A 55 -5.58 20.19 24.66
CA THR A 55 -6.88 20.85 24.85
C THR A 55 -7.26 21.85 23.76
N ASN A 56 -6.36 22.23 22.84
CA ASN A 56 -6.65 23.34 21.92
C ASN A 56 -6.69 22.98 20.44
N SER A 57 -7.76 23.49 19.82
CA SER A 57 -8.00 23.79 18.41
C SER A 57 -6.95 24.67 17.73
N ASP A 58 -5.75 24.81 18.30
CA ASP A 58 -4.73 25.74 17.85
C ASP A 58 -3.92 25.20 16.67
N PHE A 59 -3.97 23.88 16.44
CA PHE A 59 -3.16 23.21 15.42
C PHE A 59 -4.00 22.51 14.34
N ASN A 60 -3.59 22.70 13.09
CA ASN A 60 -3.94 21.81 11.98
C ASN A 60 -2.86 20.72 11.89
N ILE A 61 -3.20 19.48 12.25
CA ILE A 61 -2.29 18.34 12.12
C ILE A 61 -2.40 17.78 10.71
N ILE A 62 -1.30 17.85 9.95
CA ILE A 62 -1.21 17.31 8.60
C ILE A 62 -0.37 16.04 8.64
N VAL A 63 -0.98 14.88 8.47
CA VAL A 63 -0.27 13.60 8.42
C VAL A 63 0.41 13.46 7.05
N ALA A 64 1.73 13.58 7.03
CA ALA A 64 2.54 13.50 5.81
C ALA A 64 3.43 12.25 5.82
N LYS A 65 2.83 11.13 5.45
CA LYS A 65 3.50 9.83 5.28
C LYS A 65 2.93 9.16 4.02
N LYS A 66 3.65 8.20 3.44
CA LYS A 66 3.04 7.37 2.39
C LYS A 66 1.83 6.61 2.94
N PRO A 67 0.80 6.33 2.13
CA PRO A 67 -0.43 5.67 2.59
C PRO A 67 -0.19 4.41 3.43
N MET A 68 0.70 3.52 3.00
CA MET A 68 1.06 2.30 3.75
C MET A 68 1.63 2.57 5.16
N PHE A 69 2.28 3.71 5.38
CA PHE A 69 2.87 4.09 6.67
C PHE A 69 2.03 5.08 7.47
N MET A 70 0.91 5.58 6.91
CA MET A 70 0.01 6.49 7.61
C MET A 70 -0.74 5.79 8.76
N GLY A 71 -0.96 4.48 8.66
CA GLY A 71 -1.72 3.71 9.66
C GLY A 71 -1.22 3.92 11.09
N SER A 72 0.10 3.98 11.31
CA SER A 72 0.67 4.21 12.65
C SER A 72 0.33 5.59 13.22
N ALA A 73 0.24 6.62 12.36
CA ALA A 73 -0.09 7.97 12.79
C ALA A 73 -1.59 8.10 13.06
N ILE A 74 -2.42 7.50 12.20
CA ILE A 74 -3.88 7.42 12.37
C ILE A 74 -4.23 6.73 13.67
N GLU A 75 -3.67 5.54 13.91
CA GLU A 75 -3.85 4.76 15.14
C GLU A 75 -3.43 5.57 16.37
N TYR A 76 -2.25 6.20 16.33
CA TYR A 76 -1.77 7.03 17.43
C TYR A 76 -2.69 8.21 17.74
N LEU A 77 -3.09 8.98 16.71
CA LEU A 77 -3.96 10.14 16.87
C LEU A 77 -5.34 9.73 17.43
N LYS A 78 -5.91 8.64 16.92
CA LYS A 78 -7.18 8.12 17.43
C LYS A 78 -7.08 7.70 18.91
N ASN A 79 -6.03 6.96 19.28
CA ASN A 79 -5.83 6.50 20.67
C ASN A 79 -5.57 7.64 21.65
N LYS A 80 -5.08 8.79 21.16
CA LYS A 80 -4.91 10.02 21.93
C LYS A 80 -6.15 10.93 21.91
N ASN A 81 -7.27 10.45 21.37
CA ASN A 81 -8.54 11.17 21.26
C ASN A 81 -8.44 12.49 20.48
N PHE A 82 -7.54 12.56 19.49
CA PHE A 82 -7.58 13.68 18.54
C PHE A 82 -8.90 13.62 17.77
N ARG A 83 -9.56 14.76 17.64
CA ARG A 83 -10.83 14.85 16.91
C ARG A 83 -10.61 14.93 15.41
N ASN A 84 -9.73 15.84 14.97
CA ASN A 84 -9.57 16.16 13.55
C ASN A 84 -8.11 16.13 13.12
N ALA A 85 -7.87 15.74 11.87
CA ALA A 85 -6.59 15.87 11.18
C ALA A 85 -6.79 16.05 9.67
N PHE A 86 -5.72 16.38 8.96
CA PHE A 86 -5.66 16.34 7.50
C PHE A 86 -4.73 15.21 7.07
N LEU A 87 -5.19 14.35 6.17
CA LEU A 87 -4.37 13.32 5.55
C LEU A 87 -3.98 13.76 4.14
N ILE A 88 -2.68 13.83 3.86
CA ILE A 88 -2.19 14.24 2.55
C ILE A 88 -2.24 13.06 1.55
N LYS A 89 -2.81 13.27 0.37
CA LYS A 89 -2.75 12.29 -0.73
C LYS A 89 -1.41 12.39 -1.45
N GLU A 90 -0.89 11.26 -1.91
CA GLU A 90 0.39 11.22 -2.62
C GLU A 90 0.28 11.87 -4.01
N GLU A 91 -0.92 11.87 -4.60
CA GLU A 91 -1.30 12.61 -5.81
C GLU A 91 -0.88 14.10 -5.85
N ILE A 92 -0.60 14.72 -4.69
CA ILE A 92 -0.11 16.09 -4.60
C ILE A 92 1.21 16.31 -5.38
N PHE A 93 2.01 15.27 -5.55
CA PHE A 93 3.30 15.35 -6.24
C PHE A 93 3.19 15.24 -7.76
N PHE A 94 2.08 14.72 -8.28
CA PHE A 94 1.86 14.59 -9.72
C PHE A 94 1.21 15.80 -10.37
N ASN A 95 0.38 16.49 -9.61
CA ASN A 95 -0.48 17.51 -10.17
C ASN A 95 0.15 18.90 -10.07
N ASN A 96 -0.07 19.68 -11.13
CA ASN A 96 0.17 21.12 -11.09
C ASN A 96 -0.97 21.76 -10.32
N ILE A 97 -0.72 22.01 -9.04
CA ILE A 97 -1.66 22.70 -8.16
C ILE A 97 -1.72 24.16 -8.61
N ARG A 98 -2.89 24.58 -9.08
CA ARG A 98 -3.09 25.91 -9.67
C ARG A 98 -3.24 27.00 -8.61
N ASP A 99 -3.94 26.68 -7.54
CA ASP A 99 -4.27 27.59 -6.45
C ASP A 99 -4.53 26.81 -5.14
N ILE A 100 -4.86 27.55 -4.08
CA ILE A 100 -5.13 26.96 -2.77
C ILE A 100 -6.41 26.10 -2.74
N GLU A 101 -7.36 26.33 -3.65
CA GLU A 101 -8.58 25.54 -3.72
C GLU A 101 -8.29 24.16 -4.30
N ASP A 102 -7.45 24.11 -5.34
CA ASP A 102 -6.95 22.86 -5.92
C ASP A 102 -6.16 22.04 -4.89
N LEU A 103 -5.40 22.71 -4.02
CA LEU A 103 -4.65 22.04 -2.96
C LEU A 103 -5.54 21.26 -1.98
N LYS A 104 -6.76 21.74 -1.70
CA LYS A 104 -7.70 21.07 -0.79
C LYS A 104 -8.11 19.69 -1.29
N ASN A 105 -8.03 19.43 -2.60
CA ASN A 105 -8.31 18.09 -3.16
C ASN A 105 -7.32 17.01 -2.68
N TYR A 106 -6.15 17.44 -2.21
CA TYR A 106 -5.08 16.56 -1.71
C TYR A 106 -4.95 16.54 -0.20
N LEU A 107 -5.64 17.43 0.52
CA LEU A 107 -5.71 17.48 1.98
C LEU A 107 -7.07 16.93 2.42
N LEU A 108 -7.15 15.63 2.67
CA LEU A 108 -8.39 15.01 3.13
C LEU A 108 -8.65 15.39 4.60
N PRO A 109 -9.70 16.17 4.91
CA PRO A 109 -10.10 16.37 6.30
C PRO A 109 -10.66 15.07 6.85
N VAL A 110 -10.30 14.78 8.09
CA VAL A 110 -10.73 13.59 8.82
C VAL A 110 -11.28 14.01 10.17
N ASP A 111 -12.45 13.48 10.51
CA ASP A 111 -12.98 13.42 11.88
C ASP A 111 -12.88 11.96 12.36
N PHE A 112 -12.11 11.72 13.43
CA PHE A 112 -11.89 10.37 13.96
C PHE A 112 -13.12 9.76 14.66
N SER A 113 -14.19 10.54 14.84
CA SER A 113 -15.50 10.09 15.34
C SER A 113 -16.47 9.65 14.23
N ASP A 114 -16.14 9.93 12.97
CA ASP A 114 -16.92 9.48 11.81
C ASP A 114 -16.44 8.09 11.35
N LYS A 115 -16.71 7.76 10.09
CA LYS A 115 -16.32 6.55 9.40
C LYS A 115 -14.82 6.25 9.49
N ALA A 116 -14.51 4.97 9.63
CA ALA A 116 -13.15 4.49 9.83
C ALA A 116 -12.23 4.74 8.65
N ILE A 117 -10.96 5.01 8.93
CA ILE A 117 -9.97 5.32 7.90
C ILE A 117 -9.18 4.06 7.59
N LEU A 118 -9.34 3.57 6.37
CA LEU A 118 -8.49 2.51 5.84
C LEU A 118 -7.40 3.15 5.00
N ASN A 119 -6.19 3.25 5.55
CA ASN A 119 -5.11 4.01 4.94
C ASN A 119 -4.56 3.37 3.65
N TYR A 120 -4.65 2.05 3.54
CA TYR A 120 -4.09 1.30 2.43
C TYR A 120 -4.83 -0.01 2.29
N LEU A 121 -5.23 -0.33 1.07
CA LEU A 121 -5.80 -1.62 0.69
C LEU A 121 -5.22 -2.04 -0.66
N GLU A 122 -4.98 -3.34 -0.81
CA GLU A 122 -4.49 -3.88 -2.07
C GLU A 122 -5.18 -5.21 -2.41
N THR A 123 -5.28 -5.54 -3.70
CA THR A 123 -5.85 -6.81 -4.17
C THR A 123 -5.18 -7.32 -5.43
N ASN A 124 -5.09 -8.65 -5.56
CA ASN A 124 -4.73 -9.29 -6.82
C ASN A 124 -5.96 -9.36 -7.73
N ILE A 125 -5.97 -8.60 -8.83
CA ILE A 125 -6.98 -8.73 -9.89
C ILE A 125 -6.62 -9.81 -10.91
N VAL A 126 -5.34 -10.15 -11.02
CA VAL A 126 -4.81 -11.31 -11.76
C VAL A 126 -3.84 -12.04 -10.85
N ASP A 127 -3.83 -13.37 -10.86
CA ASP A 127 -2.83 -14.10 -10.06
C ASP A 127 -1.55 -14.40 -10.84
N ASN A 128 -1.63 -14.73 -12.13
CA ASN A 128 -0.47 -15.13 -12.94
C ASN A 128 0.33 -13.94 -13.51
N CYS A 129 1.66 -14.09 -13.58
CA CYS A 129 2.57 -13.07 -14.10
C CYS A 129 3.34 -13.54 -15.34
N ASN A 130 3.70 -12.63 -16.25
CA ASN A 130 4.59 -12.90 -17.38
C ASN A 130 6.09 -12.98 -16.99
N LEU A 131 6.51 -12.36 -15.88
CA LEU A 131 7.90 -12.41 -15.43
C LEU A 131 8.26 -13.72 -14.73
N ASN A 132 7.31 -14.37 -14.05
CA ASN A 132 7.52 -15.57 -13.24
C ASN A 132 8.71 -15.42 -12.26
N CYS A 133 8.75 -14.32 -11.51
CA CYS A 133 9.82 -14.07 -10.54
C CYS A 133 9.86 -15.21 -9.50
N LYS A 134 11.05 -15.76 -9.25
CA LYS A 134 11.28 -16.76 -8.21
C LYS A 134 10.98 -16.17 -6.84
N GLY A 135 10.31 -16.92 -5.96
CA GLY A 135 9.98 -16.47 -4.62
C GLY A 135 9.06 -15.24 -4.60
N CYS A 136 8.15 -15.13 -5.58
CA CYS A 136 7.22 -14.00 -5.63
C CYS A 136 6.35 -13.97 -4.37
N ALA A 137 6.30 -12.82 -3.69
CA ALA A 137 5.51 -12.61 -2.48
C ALA A 137 4.03 -12.98 -2.68
N HIS A 138 3.44 -12.69 -3.84
CA HIS A 138 2.05 -12.99 -4.14
C HIS A 138 1.87 -14.37 -4.80
N PHE A 139 2.90 -15.21 -4.80
CA PHE A 139 2.91 -16.57 -5.36
C PHE A 139 2.56 -16.65 -6.87
N SER A 140 2.66 -15.54 -7.60
CA SER A 140 2.23 -15.44 -9.00
C SER A 140 2.98 -16.32 -10.01
N ASN A 141 4.13 -16.85 -9.62
CA ASN A 141 4.90 -17.77 -10.43
C ASN A 141 4.49 -19.25 -10.25
N ILE A 142 3.73 -19.58 -9.20
CA ILE A 142 3.25 -20.94 -8.89
C ILE A 142 1.73 -21.05 -8.82
N CYS A 143 1.01 -19.94 -8.90
CA CYS A 143 -0.44 -19.95 -8.87
C CYS A 143 -1.06 -20.56 -10.15
N LYS A 144 -2.32 -20.99 -10.01
CA LYS A 144 -3.20 -21.20 -11.16
C LYS A 144 -3.65 -19.84 -11.71
N PRO A 145 -3.86 -19.69 -13.03
CA PRO A 145 -4.44 -18.47 -13.58
C PRO A 145 -5.79 -18.17 -12.96
N TYR A 146 -5.99 -16.91 -12.60
CA TYR A 146 -7.24 -16.40 -12.03
C TYR A 146 -7.38 -14.92 -12.37
N PHE A 147 -8.62 -14.50 -12.62
CA PHE A 147 -9.00 -13.15 -13.01
C PHE A 147 -10.22 -12.74 -12.20
N VAL A 148 -10.13 -11.63 -11.45
CA VAL A 148 -11.26 -11.08 -10.70
C VAL A 148 -12.28 -10.50 -11.68
N THR A 149 -13.56 -10.80 -11.50
CA THR A 149 -14.60 -10.19 -12.33
C THR A 149 -14.89 -8.75 -11.86
N PRO A 150 -15.25 -7.83 -12.75
CA PRO A 150 -15.72 -6.49 -12.35
C PRO A 150 -16.87 -6.55 -11.34
N GLU A 151 -17.77 -7.53 -11.46
CA GLU A 151 -18.90 -7.72 -10.58
C GLU A 151 -18.49 -8.13 -9.16
N ASP A 152 -17.52 -9.04 -9.03
CA ASP A 152 -17.04 -9.47 -7.71
C ASP A 152 -16.24 -8.36 -7.03
N LEU A 153 -15.41 -7.62 -7.79
CA LEU A 153 -14.76 -6.43 -7.27
C LEU A 153 -15.77 -5.38 -6.81
N ALA A 154 -16.85 -5.15 -7.59
CA ALA A 154 -17.90 -4.20 -7.23
C ALA A 154 -18.58 -4.56 -5.90
N LYS A 155 -18.87 -5.86 -5.66
CA LYS A 155 -19.48 -6.34 -4.41
C LYS A 155 -18.57 -6.05 -3.21
N ASP A 156 -17.30 -6.40 -3.32
CA ASP A 156 -16.33 -6.20 -2.24
C ASP A 156 -16.14 -4.70 -1.96
N LEU A 157 -15.97 -3.89 -3.03
CA LEU A 157 -15.80 -2.45 -2.90
C LEU A 157 -17.04 -1.73 -2.39
N TYR A 158 -18.24 -2.21 -2.69
CA TYR A 158 -19.47 -1.67 -2.12
C TYR A 158 -19.44 -1.73 -0.59
N ILE A 159 -19.10 -2.89 -0.02
CA ILE A 159 -19.00 -3.04 1.44
C ILE A 159 -17.88 -2.17 2.00
N ILE A 160 -16.67 -2.21 1.39
CA ILE A 160 -15.54 -1.37 1.81
C ILE A 160 -15.94 0.12 1.82
N SER A 161 -16.64 0.57 0.77
CA SER A 161 -17.10 1.95 0.62
C SER A 161 -18.22 2.34 1.58
N ASN A 162 -18.84 1.40 2.31
CA ASN A 162 -19.84 1.70 3.33
C ASN A 162 -19.22 1.84 4.73
N TYR A 163 -18.16 1.08 5.04
CA TYR A 163 -17.55 1.08 6.38
C TYR A 163 -16.27 1.91 6.49
N PHE A 164 -15.58 2.17 5.37
CA PHE A 164 -14.29 2.84 5.37
C PHE A 164 -14.22 4.07 4.47
N HIS A 165 -13.43 5.05 4.89
CA HIS A 165 -12.76 6.01 4.02
C HIS A 165 -11.42 5.41 3.59
N LEU A 166 -11.38 4.86 2.38
CA LEU A 166 -10.18 4.27 1.81
C LEU A 166 -9.29 5.35 1.18
N LEU A 167 -8.05 5.51 1.67
CA LEU A 167 -7.13 6.54 1.16
C LEU A 167 -6.46 6.13 -0.15
N CYS A 168 -5.90 4.91 -0.18
CA CYS A 168 -5.17 4.37 -1.32
C CYS A 168 -5.62 2.93 -1.57
N PHE A 169 -6.05 2.66 -2.81
CA PHE A 169 -6.40 1.32 -3.27
C PHE A 169 -5.49 0.90 -4.39
N ARG A 170 -4.77 -0.20 -4.20
CA ARG A 170 -3.84 -0.74 -5.18
C ARG A 170 -4.43 -1.96 -5.87
N LEU A 171 -4.54 -1.86 -7.19
CA LEU A 171 -4.85 -2.96 -8.08
C LEU A 171 -3.53 -3.57 -8.52
N LEU A 172 -3.30 -4.82 -8.15
CA LEU A 172 -2.07 -5.55 -8.47
C LEU A 172 -2.36 -7.02 -8.76
N GLY A 173 -1.36 -7.84 -8.51
CA GLY A 173 -1.38 -9.28 -8.70
C GLY A 173 -0.76 -9.64 -10.03
N GLY A 174 -0.08 -10.80 -10.04
CA GLY A 174 0.56 -11.34 -11.23
C GLY A 174 1.19 -10.27 -12.10
N GLU A 175 0.62 -10.09 -13.29
CA GLU A 175 0.74 -8.86 -14.06
C GLU A 175 -0.66 -8.35 -14.42
N PRO A 176 -1.13 -7.21 -13.87
CA PRO A 176 -2.50 -6.77 -14.08
C PRO A 176 -2.79 -6.35 -15.52
N LEU A 177 -1.78 -5.93 -16.31
CA LEU A 177 -1.96 -5.56 -17.72
C LEU A 177 -2.30 -6.77 -18.63
N ILE A 178 -2.34 -7.99 -18.09
CA ILE A 178 -2.84 -9.20 -18.78
C ILE A 178 -4.35 -9.37 -18.59
N HIS A 179 -4.97 -8.68 -17.64
CA HIS A 179 -6.39 -8.84 -17.32
C HIS A 179 -7.27 -8.47 -18.53
N PRO A 180 -8.14 -9.38 -19.03
CA PRO A 180 -8.89 -9.14 -20.26
C PRO A 180 -9.94 -8.03 -20.14
N LYS A 181 -10.37 -7.71 -18.90
CA LYS A 181 -11.34 -6.66 -18.56
C LYS A 181 -10.75 -5.58 -17.64
N LEU A 182 -9.46 -5.28 -17.77
CA LEU A 182 -8.81 -4.31 -16.88
C LEU A 182 -9.49 -2.93 -16.94
N ASP A 183 -9.97 -2.53 -18.11
CA ASP A 183 -10.70 -1.29 -18.33
C ASP A 183 -12.00 -1.24 -17.49
N GLU A 184 -12.78 -2.32 -17.44
CA GLU A 184 -13.97 -2.44 -16.59
C GLU A 184 -13.59 -2.42 -15.10
N ILE A 185 -12.52 -3.12 -14.72
CA ILE A 185 -12.02 -3.18 -13.34
C ILE A 185 -11.67 -1.79 -12.80
N VAL A 186 -10.92 -0.97 -13.57
CA VAL A 186 -10.54 0.38 -13.11
C VAL A 186 -11.74 1.33 -13.06
N LYS A 187 -12.69 1.19 -14.00
CA LYS A 187 -13.95 1.96 -13.99
C LYS A 187 -14.79 1.64 -12.76
N VAL A 188 -14.96 0.36 -12.42
CA VAL A 188 -15.65 -0.09 -11.20
C VAL A 188 -14.97 0.45 -9.95
N ALA A 189 -13.64 0.32 -9.86
CA ALA A 189 -12.89 0.82 -8.72
C ALA A 189 -13.08 2.33 -8.53
N ARG A 190 -13.00 3.12 -9.61
CA ARG A 190 -13.21 4.58 -9.55
C ARG A 190 -14.66 4.95 -9.18
N ALA A 191 -15.64 4.23 -9.72
CA ALA A 191 -17.05 4.49 -9.42
C ALA A 191 -17.39 4.22 -7.94
N MET A 192 -16.89 3.12 -7.38
CA MET A 192 -17.12 2.77 -5.97
C MET A 192 -16.28 3.62 -5.01
N LEU A 193 -15.11 4.10 -5.44
CA LEU A 193 -14.15 4.81 -4.61
C LEU A 193 -13.74 6.16 -5.23
N PRO A 194 -14.67 7.12 -5.41
CA PRO A 194 -14.43 8.34 -6.19
C PRO A 194 -13.34 9.23 -5.61
N LYS A 195 -13.13 9.21 -4.29
CA LYS A 195 -12.15 10.05 -3.58
C LYS A 195 -10.84 9.34 -3.26
N THR A 196 -10.72 8.06 -3.58
CA THR A 196 -9.55 7.22 -3.25
C THR A 196 -8.47 7.39 -4.31
N GLU A 197 -7.21 7.37 -3.88
CA GLU A 197 -6.07 7.28 -4.77
C GLU A 197 -6.00 5.85 -5.35
N LEU A 198 -6.16 5.73 -6.66
CA LEU A 198 -6.13 4.43 -7.34
C LEU A 198 -4.76 4.21 -7.97
N VAL A 199 -4.11 3.11 -7.60
CA VAL A 199 -2.79 2.75 -8.10
C VAL A 199 -2.82 1.40 -8.78
N LEU A 200 -2.33 1.32 -10.02
CA LEU A 200 -2.09 0.06 -10.71
C LEU A 200 -0.61 -0.33 -10.55
N VAL A 201 -0.34 -1.45 -9.90
CA VAL A 201 1.03 -1.95 -9.71
C VAL A 201 1.37 -2.94 -10.82
N THR A 202 2.34 -2.61 -11.66
CA THR A 202 2.73 -3.43 -12.82
C THR A 202 4.23 -3.60 -12.88
N ASN A 203 4.70 -4.70 -13.47
CA ASN A 203 6.10 -4.80 -13.84
C ASN A 203 6.47 -3.93 -15.05
N GLY A 204 5.48 -3.36 -15.75
CA GLY A 204 5.66 -2.36 -16.79
C GLY A 204 6.05 -2.89 -18.17
N VAL A 205 6.40 -4.18 -18.31
CA VAL A 205 6.86 -4.76 -19.59
C VAL A 205 5.81 -4.64 -20.70
N LEU A 206 4.53 -4.65 -20.34
CA LEU A 206 3.41 -4.58 -21.28
C LEU A 206 2.95 -3.15 -21.61
N ILE A 207 3.39 -2.12 -20.86
CA ILE A 207 2.96 -0.72 -21.08
C ILE A 207 3.17 -0.24 -22.52
N PRO A 208 4.26 -0.57 -23.24
CA PRO A 208 4.41 -0.11 -24.63
C PRO A 208 3.38 -0.71 -25.60
N LYS A 209 2.67 -1.78 -25.21
CA LYS A 209 1.78 -2.58 -26.05
C LYS A 209 0.29 -2.46 -25.71
N ILE A 210 -0.06 -1.77 -24.62
CA ILE A 210 -1.47 -1.60 -24.27
C ILE A 210 -2.18 -0.75 -25.34
N ASN A 211 -3.42 -1.13 -25.65
CA ASN A 211 -4.22 -0.45 -26.66
C ASN A 211 -4.72 0.91 -26.14
N GLN A 212 -5.26 1.75 -27.04
CA GLN A 212 -5.69 3.09 -26.67
C GLN A 212 -6.89 3.08 -25.72
N GLU A 213 -7.84 2.15 -25.90
CA GLU A 213 -9.01 2.01 -25.03
C GLU A 213 -8.63 1.76 -23.55
N MET A 214 -7.60 0.93 -23.33
CA MET A 214 -7.04 0.69 -22.01
C MET A 214 -6.38 1.94 -21.43
N ILE A 215 -5.59 2.66 -22.25
CA ILE A 215 -4.97 3.93 -21.86
C ILE A 215 -6.03 4.96 -21.44
N ASP A 216 -7.07 5.12 -22.25
CA ASP A 216 -8.14 6.08 -22.00
C ASP A 216 -8.87 5.71 -20.70
N SER A 217 -9.15 4.42 -20.48
CA SER A 217 -9.77 3.94 -19.24
C SER A 217 -8.90 4.19 -17.99
N LEU A 218 -7.58 4.02 -18.08
CA LEU A 218 -6.64 4.34 -17.00
C LEU A 218 -6.58 5.86 -16.73
N ARG A 219 -6.55 6.67 -17.79
CA ARG A 219 -6.51 8.14 -17.71
C ARG A 219 -7.79 8.69 -17.10
N ASP A 220 -8.94 8.30 -17.65
CA ASP A 220 -10.26 8.81 -17.25
C ASP A 220 -10.63 8.36 -15.84
N SER A 221 -10.14 7.19 -15.42
CA SER A 221 -10.26 6.71 -14.04
C SER A 221 -9.22 7.34 -13.09
N ASN A 222 -8.40 8.28 -13.54
CA ASN A 222 -7.31 8.91 -12.78
C ASN A 222 -6.46 7.88 -12.03
N VAL A 223 -5.99 6.84 -12.74
CA VAL A 223 -5.13 5.79 -12.17
C VAL A 223 -3.68 6.22 -12.23
N ILE A 224 -2.96 6.02 -11.12
CA ILE A 224 -1.52 6.17 -11.04
C ILE A 224 -0.87 4.82 -11.35
N ILE A 225 0.16 4.78 -12.19
CA ILE A 225 0.90 3.56 -12.46
C ILE A 225 2.14 3.49 -11.55
N SER A 226 2.20 2.43 -10.75
CA SER A 226 3.38 2.04 -9.97
C SER A 226 4.19 0.99 -10.74
N ILE A 227 5.35 1.37 -11.27
CA ILE A 227 6.21 0.45 -12.02
C ILE A 227 7.24 -0.19 -11.09
N SER A 228 7.18 -1.51 -10.91
CA SER A 228 8.27 -2.27 -10.30
C SER A 228 9.39 -2.48 -11.32
N LEU A 229 10.54 -1.81 -11.12
CA LEU A 229 11.64 -1.78 -12.08
C LEU A 229 12.50 -3.04 -11.97
N TYR A 230 12.14 -4.06 -12.74
CA TYR A 230 12.98 -5.25 -12.92
C TYR A 230 13.92 -5.10 -14.12
N LYS A 231 14.94 -5.94 -14.21
CA LYS A 231 15.91 -5.95 -15.33
C LYS A 231 15.25 -6.01 -16.73
N PRO A 232 14.17 -6.78 -16.97
CA PRO A 232 13.45 -6.73 -18.24
C PRO A 232 12.77 -5.37 -18.50
N THR A 233 12.23 -4.75 -17.46
CA THR A 233 11.55 -3.45 -17.51
C THR A 233 12.53 -2.31 -17.76
N GLU A 234 13.71 -2.35 -17.13
CA GLU A 234 14.78 -1.34 -17.29
C GLU A 234 15.13 -1.14 -18.77
N LYS A 235 15.26 -2.23 -19.54
CA LYS A 235 15.55 -2.18 -20.98
C LYS A 235 14.47 -1.45 -21.80
N LEU A 236 13.24 -1.43 -21.29
CA LEU A 236 12.08 -0.81 -21.93
C LEU A 236 11.76 0.57 -21.35
N LEU A 237 12.44 0.99 -20.28
CA LEU A 237 12.08 2.16 -19.51
C LEU A 237 11.93 3.43 -20.36
N PRO A 238 12.85 3.77 -21.30
CA PRO A 238 12.66 4.94 -22.15
C PRO A 238 11.33 4.93 -22.93
N LYS A 239 10.96 3.78 -23.51
CA LYS A 239 9.71 3.62 -24.26
C LYS A 239 8.48 3.67 -23.36
N ILE A 240 8.59 3.11 -22.15
CA ILE A 240 7.53 3.16 -21.14
C ILE A 240 7.26 4.62 -20.77
N LEU A 241 8.31 5.37 -20.40
CA LEU A 241 8.18 6.76 -19.98
C LEU A 241 7.68 7.66 -21.12
N GLU A 242 8.19 7.48 -22.33
CA GLU A 242 7.69 8.18 -23.52
C GLU A 242 6.18 7.95 -23.70
N ARG A 243 5.73 6.69 -23.61
CA ARG A 243 4.30 6.37 -23.75
C ARG A 243 3.46 7.00 -22.66
N LEU A 244 3.84 6.84 -21.39
CA LEU A 244 3.04 7.39 -20.28
C LEU A 244 2.98 8.91 -20.29
N ASN A 245 4.10 9.59 -20.60
CA ASN A 245 4.15 11.05 -20.72
C ASN A 245 3.28 11.53 -21.89
N LYS A 246 3.37 10.90 -23.07
CA LYS A 246 2.55 11.23 -24.24
C LYS A 246 1.06 11.12 -23.92
N GLU A 247 0.69 10.11 -23.14
CA GLU A 247 -0.69 9.82 -22.77
C GLU A 247 -1.14 10.52 -21.48
N ASN A 248 -0.32 11.40 -20.89
CA ASN A 248 -0.60 12.11 -19.63
C ASN A 248 -1.03 11.19 -18.47
N ILE A 249 -0.42 10.00 -18.37
CA ILE A 249 -0.66 9.08 -17.26
C ILE A 249 0.32 9.38 -16.13
N LYS A 250 -0.18 9.45 -14.90
CA LYS A 250 0.64 9.63 -13.68
C LYS A 250 1.37 8.33 -13.37
N TYR A 251 2.64 8.41 -13.00
CA TYR A 251 3.39 7.21 -12.63
C TYR A 251 4.56 7.49 -11.69
N PHE A 252 4.91 6.50 -10.88
CA PHE A 252 6.16 6.47 -10.14
C PHE A 252 6.85 5.12 -10.35
N ILE A 253 8.14 5.06 -10.06
CA ILE A 253 8.95 3.84 -10.19
C ILE A 253 9.34 3.36 -8.80
N ASN A 254 9.15 2.07 -8.53
CA ASN A 254 9.41 1.43 -7.24
C ASN A 254 8.72 2.09 -6.06
N ASP A 255 7.49 2.59 -6.26
CA ASP A 255 6.76 3.30 -5.22
C ASP A 255 7.47 4.56 -4.71
N ASP A 256 8.42 5.15 -5.44
CA ASP A 256 9.22 6.30 -4.98
C ASP A 256 9.25 7.44 -6.01
N TYR A 257 9.08 8.66 -5.51
CA TYR A 257 9.08 9.90 -6.30
C TYR A 257 10.41 10.64 -6.21
N PHE A 258 11.13 10.42 -5.11
CA PHE A 258 12.21 11.29 -4.68
C PHE A 258 13.58 10.67 -4.86
N LYS A 259 13.64 9.35 -5.05
CA LYS A 259 14.87 8.62 -5.30
C LYS A 259 15.04 8.36 -6.78
N LYS A 260 16.30 8.24 -7.18
CA LYS A 260 16.63 7.73 -8.52
C LYS A 260 16.09 6.29 -8.63
N PRO A 261 15.46 5.91 -9.76
CA PRO A 261 15.05 4.54 -9.98
C PRO A 261 16.24 3.58 -9.93
N GLU A 262 16.08 2.49 -9.20
CA GLU A 262 17.06 1.41 -9.06
C GLU A 262 16.41 0.08 -9.46
N VAL A 263 17.18 -0.80 -10.11
CA VAL A 263 16.67 -2.11 -10.47
C VAL A 263 16.47 -2.95 -9.21
N ILE A 264 15.30 -3.59 -9.11
CA ILE A 264 15.04 -4.58 -8.06
C ILE A 264 15.89 -5.81 -8.33
N THR A 265 16.88 -6.04 -7.47
CA THR A 265 17.82 -7.17 -7.56
C THR A 265 17.61 -8.20 -6.45
N GLN A 266 16.84 -7.90 -5.41
CA GLN A 266 16.63 -8.79 -4.28
C GLN A 266 15.17 -8.81 -3.86
N PHE A 267 14.72 -9.99 -3.44
CA PHE A 267 13.49 -10.21 -2.71
C PHE A 267 13.80 -10.61 -1.28
N HIS A 268 12.77 -10.61 -0.44
CA HIS A 268 12.89 -11.01 0.96
C HIS A 268 11.68 -11.82 1.38
N THR A 269 11.87 -12.69 2.38
CA THR A 269 10.78 -13.39 3.06
C THR A 269 11.02 -13.41 4.56
N ARG A 270 9.93 -13.51 5.31
CA ARG A 270 9.88 -13.79 6.75
C ARG A 270 9.17 -15.10 7.05
N LEU A 271 8.54 -15.72 6.05
CA LEU A 271 7.69 -16.88 6.22
C LEU A 271 8.53 -18.08 6.63
N SER A 272 8.14 -18.75 7.70
CA SER A 272 8.75 -19.97 8.22
C SER A 272 7.71 -21.08 8.18
N THR A 273 8.12 -22.32 7.94
CA THR A 273 7.22 -23.48 8.04
C THR A 273 6.83 -23.80 9.48
N GLU A 274 7.52 -23.22 10.47
CA GLU A 274 7.24 -23.36 11.90
C GLU A 274 6.34 -22.21 12.40
N LYS A 275 5.32 -22.50 13.22
CA LYS A 275 4.31 -21.54 13.72
C LYS A 275 4.70 -20.81 15.04
N ASN A 276 5.85 -21.07 15.66
CA ASN A 276 6.12 -20.58 17.02
C ASN A 276 7.15 -19.44 17.03
N ASN A 277 6.87 -18.31 16.36
CA ASN A 277 7.85 -17.24 16.17
C ASN A 277 7.47 -15.90 16.86
N GLU A 278 6.72 -15.95 17.97
CA GLU A 278 6.29 -14.74 18.71
C GLU A 278 5.49 -13.77 17.82
N GLY A 279 4.43 -14.27 17.18
CA GLY A 279 3.68 -13.56 16.15
C GLY A 279 3.17 -12.17 16.57
N ALA A 280 2.87 -11.97 17.85
CA ALA A 280 2.51 -10.65 18.40
C ALA A 280 3.65 -9.62 18.24
N GLN A 281 4.86 -9.98 18.64
CA GLN A 281 6.04 -9.12 18.54
C GLN A 281 6.46 -8.93 17.08
N VAL A 282 6.37 -9.98 16.26
CA VAL A 282 6.66 -9.90 14.82
C VAL A 282 5.67 -8.98 14.11
N SER A 283 4.38 -9.09 14.44
CA SER A 283 3.32 -8.22 13.92
C SER A 283 3.57 -6.74 14.23
N GLN A 284 4.07 -6.41 15.42
CA GLN A 284 4.39 -5.03 15.81
C GLN A 284 5.56 -4.44 15.01
N ASN A 285 6.54 -5.26 14.64
CA ASN A 285 7.74 -4.80 13.92
C ASN A 285 7.68 -5.08 12.41
N CYS A 286 6.55 -5.58 11.90
CA CYS A 286 6.40 -5.89 10.49
C CYS A 286 6.30 -4.60 9.66
N GLY A 287 7.17 -4.44 8.65
CA GLY A 287 7.14 -3.29 7.74
C GLY A 287 5.81 -3.16 6.97
N GLY A 288 5.12 -4.28 6.76
CA GLY A 288 3.80 -4.35 6.14
C GLY A 288 2.63 -4.40 7.13
N ARG A 289 2.81 -4.01 8.41
CA ARG A 289 1.75 -4.10 9.46
C ARG A 289 0.44 -3.39 9.09
N PHE A 290 0.45 -2.44 8.17
CA PHE A 290 -0.72 -1.69 7.68
C PHE A 290 -1.02 -1.92 6.19
N CYS A 291 -0.44 -2.96 5.58
CA CYS A 291 -0.65 -3.35 4.19
C CYS A 291 -1.81 -4.35 4.07
N ARG A 292 -3.06 -3.85 4.08
CA ARG A 292 -4.25 -4.71 4.07
C ARG A 292 -4.47 -5.35 2.71
N PHE A 293 -4.87 -6.62 2.71
CA PHE A 293 -5.12 -7.37 1.49
C PHE A 293 -6.59 -7.78 1.41
N LEU A 294 -7.21 -7.54 0.25
CA LEU A 294 -8.61 -7.88 -0.06
C LEU A 294 -8.65 -9.04 -1.04
N ARG A 295 -9.48 -10.05 -0.77
CA ARG A 295 -9.76 -11.13 -1.73
C ARG A 295 -11.08 -11.83 -1.41
N ASN A 296 -11.93 -11.99 -2.43
CA ASN A 296 -13.12 -12.85 -2.40
C ASN A 296 -14.01 -12.61 -1.16
N GLY A 297 -14.40 -11.36 -0.90
CA GLY A 297 -15.25 -11.03 0.25
C GLY A 297 -14.55 -11.07 1.61
N LYS A 298 -13.21 -11.16 1.65
CA LYS A 298 -12.41 -11.18 2.89
C LYS A 298 -11.31 -10.12 2.87
N ILE A 299 -11.04 -9.51 4.01
CA ILE A 299 -9.90 -8.61 4.23
C ILE A 299 -8.98 -9.17 5.32
N SER A 300 -7.67 -9.14 5.11
CA SER A 300 -6.68 -9.66 6.05
C SER A 300 -5.56 -8.68 6.34
N LYS A 301 -4.79 -8.96 7.40
CA LYS A 301 -3.67 -8.13 7.84
C LYS A 301 -2.62 -7.89 6.74
N CYS A 302 -2.33 -8.94 5.97
CA CYS A 302 -1.41 -9.00 4.83
C CYS A 302 -1.92 -10.06 3.84
N TYR A 303 -1.23 -10.27 2.72
CA TYR A 303 -1.67 -11.20 1.68
C TYR A 303 -1.59 -12.69 2.08
N TYR A 304 -0.75 -13.08 3.04
CA TYR A 304 -0.49 -14.50 3.31
C TYR A 304 -1.78 -15.29 3.63
N PRO A 305 -2.64 -14.91 4.59
CA PRO A 305 -3.83 -15.68 4.93
C PRO A 305 -4.78 -15.95 3.75
N LEU A 306 -4.76 -15.09 2.72
CA LEU A 306 -5.68 -15.20 1.58
C LEU A 306 -5.00 -15.76 0.32
N LEU A 307 -3.69 -16.02 0.34
CA LEU A 307 -2.95 -16.56 -0.80
C LEU A 307 -2.09 -17.80 -0.48
N ILE A 308 -1.94 -18.19 0.80
CA ILE A 308 -1.02 -19.25 1.24
C ILE A 308 -1.36 -20.63 0.64
N ASP A 309 -2.61 -20.84 0.22
CA ASP A 309 -3.03 -22.10 -0.40
C ASP A 309 -2.27 -22.41 -1.69
N ASN A 310 -1.73 -21.40 -2.39
CA ASN A 310 -0.84 -21.64 -3.53
C ASN A 310 0.42 -22.43 -3.13
N LEU A 311 0.93 -22.24 -1.90
CA LEU A 311 2.04 -23.03 -1.37
C LEU A 311 1.58 -24.38 -0.83
N ASN A 312 0.46 -24.42 -0.09
CA ASN A 312 -0.11 -25.66 0.44
C ASN A 312 -0.38 -26.66 -0.68
N ASP A 313 -1.06 -26.23 -1.74
CA ASP A 313 -1.42 -27.06 -2.89
C ASP A 313 -0.18 -27.58 -3.64
N LEU A 314 0.83 -26.74 -3.85
CA LEU A 314 1.98 -27.10 -4.67
C LEU A 314 2.99 -27.97 -3.92
N PHE A 315 3.26 -27.66 -2.65
CA PHE A 315 4.34 -28.28 -1.89
C PHE A 315 3.84 -29.23 -0.79
N ASN A 316 2.52 -29.44 -0.69
CA ASN A 316 1.89 -30.21 0.39
C ASN A 316 2.33 -29.69 1.78
N THR A 317 2.39 -28.36 1.93
CA THR A 317 2.65 -27.72 3.22
C THR A 317 1.38 -27.69 4.08
N TYR A 318 1.55 -27.42 5.38
CA TYR A 318 0.47 -27.40 6.36
C TYR A 318 0.38 -26.04 7.06
N PHE A 319 0.37 -24.95 6.27
CA PHE A 319 0.06 -23.64 6.82
C PHE A 319 -1.43 -23.60 7.15
N ILE A 320 -1.76 -23.45 8.43
CA ILE A 320 -3.14 -23.44 8.92
C ILE A 320 -3.62 -21.99 8.96
N ILE A 321 -4.72 -21.72 8.27
CA ILE A 321 -5.47 -20.46 8.34
C ILE A 321 -6.60 -20.64 9.35
N SER A 322 -6.70 -19.71 10.31
CA SER A 322 -7.81 -19.60 11.27
C SER A 322 -8.86 -18.60 10.77
N ASP A 323 -10.09 -18.68 11.30
CA ASP A 323 -11.11 -17.65 11.06
C ASP A 323 -10.69 -16.27 11.62
N ASP A 324 -9.78 -16.25 12.60
CA ASP A 324 -9.21 -15.01 13.15
C ASP A 324 -8.13 -14.37 12.26
N ASP A 325 -7.74 -15.00 11.14
CA ASP A 325 -6.71 -14.48 10.23
C ASP A 325 -7.22 -13.46 9.21
N PHE A 326 -8.54 -13.35 9.08
CA PHE A 326 -9.21 -12.45 8.17
C PHE A 326 -10.53 -11.97 8.77
N ILE A 327 -11.13 -10.96 8.14
CA ILE A 327 -12.49 -10.50 8.42
C ILE A 327 -13.31 -10.77 7.17
N VAL A 328 -14.45 -11.44 7.31
CA VAL A 328 -15.42 -11.56 6.23
C VAL A 328 -16.14 -10.22 6.09
N LEU A 329 -16.15 -9.64 4.89
CA LEU A 329 -16.65 -8.28 4.68
C LEU A 329 -18.11 -8.12 5.11
N SER A 330 -18.96 -9.13 4.86
CA SER A 330 -20.38 -9.10 5.23
C SER A 330 -20.62 -9.13 6.75
N GLU A 331 -19.61 -9.45 7.55
CA GLU A 331 -19.69 -9.51 9.01
C GLU A 331 -19.25 -8.20 9.67
N ILE A 332 -18.74 -7.24 8.89
CA ILE A 332 -18.34 -5.93 9.41
C ILE A 332 -19.59 -5.17 9.83
N THR A 333 -19.66 -4.81 11.10
CA THR A 333 -20.71 -3.94 11.67
C THR A 333 -20.18 -2.55 12.03
N ASN A 334 -18.88 -2.46 12.36
CA ASN A 334 -18.20 -1.24 12.73
C ASN A 334 -16.81 -1.18 12.08
N GLY A 335 -16.56 -0.14 11.27
CA GLY A 335 -15.28 0.01 10.59
C GLY A 335 -14.10 0.22 11.55
N TRP A 336 -14.29 0.89 12.69
CA TRP A 336 -13.18 1.14 13.62
C TRP A 336 -12.77 -0.12 14.37
N GLU A 337 -13.73 -0.96 14.74
CA GLU A 337 -13.46 -2.28 15.33
C GLU A 337 -12.72 -3.18 14.33
N ALA A 338 -13.13 -3.16 13.05
CA ALA A 338 -12.42 -3.87 12.00
C ALA A 338 -10.97 -3.38 11.81
N ILE A 339 -10.73 -2.05 11.85
CA ILE A 339 -9.36 -1.50 11.80
C ILE A 339 -8.54 -1.96 13.01
N GLU A 340 -9.12 -1.95 14.21
CA GLU A 340 -8.44 -2.42 15.42
C GLU A 340 -8.02 -3.90 15.30
N GLN A 341 -8.93 -4.76 14.85
CA GLN A 341 -8.63 -6.18 14.61
C GLN A 341 -7.50 -6.35 13.57
N LEU A 342 -7.54 -5.62 12.45
CA LEU A 342 -6.49 -5.67 11.42
C LEU A 342 -5.14 -5.12 11.93
N ASN A 343 -5.14 -4.16 12.85
CA ASN A 343 -3.94 -3.61 13.46
C ASN A 343 -3.29 -4.62 14.42
N ASN A 344 -4.08 -5.43 15.12
CA ASN A 344 -3.60 -6.48 16.01
C ASN A 344 -2.90 -7.64 15.28
N SER A 345 -2.17 -8.46 16.02
CA SER A 345 -1.61 -9.70 15.48
C SER A 345 -2.71 -10.70 15.17
N ILE A 346 -2.53 -11.46 14.09
CA ILE A 346 -3.39 -12.58 13.71
C ILE A 346 -2.63 -13.91 13.92
N PRO A 347 -3.32 -15.05 14.10
CA PRO A 347 -2.67 -16.36 14.23
C PRO A 347 -1.66 -16.72 13.14
N PHE A 348 -1.76 -16.15 11.93
CA PHE A 348 -0.82 -16.40 10.85
C PHE A 348 0.53 -15.68 11.06
N CYS A 349 0.56 -14.59 11.84
CA CYS A 349 1.81 -13.88 12.15
C CYS A 349 2.84 -14.78 12.84
N ASP A 350 2.38 -15.84 13.48
CA ASP A 350 3.18 -16.84 14.17
C ASP A 350 4.03 -17.69 13.22
N TYR A 351 3.67 -17.78 11.93
CA TYR A 351 4.54 -18.34 10.89
C TYR A 351 5.64 -17.37 10.41
N CYS A 352 5.62 -16.09 10.81
CA CYS A 352 6.62 -15.12 10.37
C CYS A 352 7.72 -14.93 11.42
N ARG A 353 8.99 -14.79 11.00
CA ARG A 353 10.09 -14.42 11.91
C ARG A 353 10.38 -12.92 11.93
N SER A 354 10.97 -12.47 13.04
CA SER A 354 11.43 -11.09 13.23
C SER A 354 12.54 -10.68 12.25
N LYS A 355 13.36 -11.65 11.83
CA LYS A 355 14.44 -11.45 10.85
C LYS A 355 14.01 -11.86 9.45
N GLU A 356 14.23 -10.96 8.50
CA GLU A 356 14.08 -11.22 7.07
C GLU A 356 15.28 -11.98 6.51
N GLN A 357 15.03 -12.81 5.51
CA GLN A 357 16.07 -13.37 4.65
C GLN A 357 15.93 -12.78 3.25
N ASN A 358 16.98 -12.10 2.80
CA ASN A 358 17.09 -11.62 1.43
C ASN A 358 17.60 -12.73 0.51
N PHE A 359 17.16 -12.71 -0.73
CA PHE A 359 17.66 -13.57 -1.80
C PHE A 359 17.65 -12.82 -3.13
N GLU A 360 18.56 -13.20 -4.02
CA GLU A 360 18.67 -12.58 -5.34
C GLU A 360 17.40 -12.81 -6.16
N TRP A 361 16.98 -11.77 -6.86
CA TRP A 361 15.89 -11.82 -7.82
C TRP A 361 16.34 -12.55 -9.08
N GLU A 362 15.58 -13.56 -9.45
CA GLU A 362 15.72 -14.27 -10.73
C GLU A 362 14.35 -14.70 -11.26
N ARG A 363 14.30 -15.07 -12.54
CA ARG A 363 13.10 -15.68 -13.13
C ARG A 363 13.11 -17.18 -12.84
N ALA A 364 11.98 -17.72 -12.42
CA ALA A 364 11.78 -19.14 -12.24
C ALA A 364 11.14 -19.78 -13.49
N ASN A 365 11.53 -21.01 -13.80
CA ASN A 365 10.68 -21.92 -14.56
C ASN A 365 9.64 -22.50 -13.60
N LYS A 366 8.36 -22.53 -14.00
CA LYS A 366 7.26 -23.00 -13.16
C LYS A 366 7.49 -24.42 -12.63
N ASP A 367 8.06 -25.29 -13.45
CA ASP A 367 8.31 -26.70 -13.12
C ASP A 367 9.50 -26.93 -12.15
N VAL A 368 10.17 -25.85 -11.71
CA VAL A 368 11.42 -25.92 -10.93
C VAL A 368 11.32 -25.16 -9.60
N ALA A 369 10.14 -24.61 -9.26
CA ALA A 369 9.95 -23.91 -7.99
C ALA A 369 10.18 -24.85 -6.81
N LYS A 370 10.83 -24.35 -5.75
CA LYS A 370 11.08 -25.10 -4.51
C LYS A 370 10.48 -24.34 -3.33
N LEU A 371 10.08 -25.07 -2.28
CA LEU A 371 9.54 -24.46 -1.06
C LEU A 371 10.51 -23.41 -0.47
N ASP A 372 11.81 -23.70 -0.49
CA ASP A 372 12.92 -22.83 -0.04
C ASP A 372 13.02 -21.48 -0.77
N ASP A 373 12.27 -21.29 -1.85
CA ASP A 373 12.19 -20.01 -2.56
C ASP A 373 11.23 -19.02 -1.88
N TYR A 374 10.34 -19.50 -1.01
CA TYR A 374 9.27 -18.71 -0.37
C TYR A 374 9.41 -18.65 1.15
N VAL A 375 10.05 -19.65 1.75
CA VAL A 375 10.22 -19.75 3.19
C VAL A 375 11.69 -19.52 3.59
N LEU A 376 11.89 -19.15 4.86
CA LEU A 376 13.20 -19.01 5.47
C LEU A 376 13.93 -20.35 5.42
N LYS A 377 15.16 -20.34 4.90
CA LYS A 377 16.02 -21.51 4.88
C LYS A 377 16.45 -21.79 6.31
N LEU A 378 15.94 -22.88 6.89
CA LEU A 378 16.46 -23.37 8.17
C LEU A 378 17.95 -23.70 7.96
N LYS A 379 18.84 -23.00 8.67
CA LYS A 379 20.22 -23.46 8.78
C LYS A 379 20.15 -24.84 9.42
N LYS A 380 20.51 -25.89 8.68
CA LYS A 380 20.77 -27.20 9.27
C LYS A 380 21.78 -26.96 10.40
N LYS A 381 21.35 -27.20 11.64
CA LYS A 381 22.23 -27.19 12.80
C LYS A 381 23.25 -28.31 12.69
#